data_AF-A0A345D7H2-F1
#
_entry.id   AF-A0A345D7H2-F1
#
_cell.length_a   1.000
_cell.length_b   1.000
_cell.length_c   1.000
_cell.angle_alpha   90.00
_cell.angle_beta   90.00
_cell.angle_gamma   90.00
#
_symmetry.space_group_name_H-M   'P 1'
#
loop_
_entity.id
_entity.type
_entity.pdbx_description
1 polymer ?
#
loop_
_entity_poly.entity_id
_entity_poly.type
_entity_poly.pdbx_seq_one_letter_code
_entity_poly.pdbx_strand_id
1 'polypeptide(L)'
;MQKRSQTADNAHQPAATDRVGVRHTLPTPSPQGGEYLHVYPFFKLETGRKKTRDPRLQELRDIGIHHTWQKVADAIGFDNFLVMWRILDAEESLHNERKGLAFTLRRYRSYQRYQRDRLIAALEKKGLTRLQIKKRIAEGLCEKVWDSSITKAIKKDRV
;
A
#
# COMPACT_ATOMS: atom_id res chain seq x y z
N MET A 1 -48.23 66.47 41.67
CA MET A 1 -48.98 65.30 41.17
C MET A 1 -48.36 64.86 39.83
N GLN A 2 -47.99 63.58 39.74
CA GLN A 2 -47.90 62.65 38.58
C GLN A 2 -47.99 63.22 37.14
N LYS A 3 -47.29 62.77 36.09
CA LYS A 3 -46.63 61.48 35.72
C LYS A 3 -46.06 61.66 34.28
N ARG A 4 -44.87 61.17 33.91
CA ARG A 4 -44.54 60.00 33.00
C ARG A 4 -43.52 60.50 31.95
N SER A 5 -42.28 60.02 31.81
CA SER A 5 -41.76 58.70 31.39
C SER A 5 -41.69 58.47 29.86
N GLN A 6 -40.44 58.28 29.39
CA GLN A 6 -39.91 57.38 28.33
C GLN A 6 -39.39 57.94 26.97
N THR A 7 -38.06 57.77 26.84
CA THR A 7 -37.28 57.13 25.75
C THR A 7 -37.14 57.81 24.38
N ALA A 8 -35.89 58.19 24.05
CA ALA A 8 -35.28 58.04 22.73
C ALA A 8 -33.73 58.14 22.83
N ASP A 9 -33.10 57.53 21.85
CA ASP A 9 -31.77 56.92 21.81
C ASP A 9 -30.56 57.82 21.51
N ASN A 10 -29.40 57.21 21.77
CA ASN A 10 -28.07 57.39 21.16
C ASN A 10 -27.16 58.51 21.69
N ALA A 11 -26.24 58.09 22.56
CA ALA A 11 -25.01 58.79 22.92
C ALA A 11 -23.82 58.27 22.10
N HIS A 12 -23.00 59.23 21.64
CA HIS A 12 -21.53 59.24 21.57
C HIS A 12 -20.79 58.09 20.83
N GLN A 13 -20.17 58.34 19.66
CA GLN A 13 -18.79 58.90 19.46
C GLN A 13 -17.65 57.91 19.84
N PRO A 14 -16.39 58.12 19.41
CA PRO A 14 -15.81 58.42 18.08
C PRO A 14 -14.68 57.38 17.77
N ALA A 15 -14.03 57.31 16.61
CA ALA A 15 -12.80 58.04 16.27
C ALA A 15 -12.24 57.44 14.96
N ALA A 16 -12.01 58.25 13.93
CA ALA A 16 -10.69 58.70 13.45
C ALA A 16 -9.79 57.56 12.93
N THR A 17 -9.76 57.39 11.59
CA THR A 17 -8.58 57.59 10.69
C THR A 17 -7.43 56.59 10.93
N ASP A 18 -7.01 55.79 9.96
CA ASP A 18 -6.37 56.28 8.75
C ASP A 18 -6.28 55.15 7.69
N ARG A 19 -6.40 55.52 6.42
CA ARG A 19 -6.42 54.60 5.27
C ARG A 19 -5.04 54.61 4.60
N VAL A 20 -4.34 53.47 4.62
CA VAL A 20 -3.32 53.17 3.61
C VAL A 20 -3.61 51.79 3.04
N GLY A 21 -3.90 51.75 1.75
CA GLY A 21 -4.24 50.54 1.01
C GLY A 21 -3.01 49.69 0.70
N VAL A 22 -3.20 48.37 0.76
CA VAL A 22 -3.06 47.40 -0.35
C VAL A 22 -3.76 46.14 0.13
N ARG A 23 -4.94 45.81 -0.42
CA ARG A 23 -5.51 44.45 -0.28
C ARG A 23 -5.10 43.70 -1.53
N HIS A 24 -4.05 42.89 -1.42
CA HIS A 24 -3.84 41.83 -2.40
C HIS A 24 -5.02 40.85 -2.28
N THR A 25 -5.97 40.95 -3.22
CA THR A 25 -6.89 39.87 -3.54
C THR A 25 -6.08 38.81 -4.27
N LEU A 26 -5.53 37.87 -3.52
CA LEU A 26 -5.06 36.58 -4.03
C LEU A 26 -5.81 35.46 -3.30
N PRO A 27 -6.13 34.38 -4.03
CA PRO A 27 -7.27 33.53 -3.73
C PRO A 27 -7.02 32.64 -2.52
N THR A 28 -8.12 32.30 -1.85
CA THR A 28 -8.24 31.30 -0.80
C THR A 28 -7.32 30.11 -1.05
N PRO A 29 -6.40 29.74 -0.13
CA PRO A 29 -5.73 28.46 -0.24
C PRO A 29 -6.82 27.38 -0.20
N SER A 30 -6.82 26.51 -1.21
CA SER A 30 -7.69 25.35 -1.21
C SER A 30 -7.43 24.55 0.06
N PRO A 31 -8.47 23.94 0.68
CA PRO A 31 -8.26 23.00 1.76
C PRO A 31 -7.63 21.74 1.14
N GLN A 32 -6.30 21.74 1.00
CA GLN A 32 -5.54 20.51 0.81
C GLN A 32 -5.58 19.77 2.14
N GLY A 33 -6.67 19.01 2.28
CA GLY A 33 -6.86 18.05 3.35
C GLY A 33 -5.65 17.13 3.45
N GLY A 34 -5.29 16.81 4.69
CA GLY A 34 -4.12 16.03 5.03
C GLY A 34 -3.89 14.85 4.10
N GLU A 35 -2.66 14.75 3.63
CA GLU A 35 -2.12 13.56 2.98
C GLU A 35 -2.03 12.44 4.02
N TYR A 36 -3.19 11.89 4.38
CA TYR A 36 -3.29 10.68 5.18
C TYR A 36 -2.68 9.57 4.35
N LEU A 37 -1.50 9.13 4.79
CA LEU A 37 -0.88 7.85 4.48
C LEU A 37 -1.08 7.42 3.02
N HIS A 38 -0.03 7.56 2.22
CA HIS A 38 0.19 6.56 1.18
C HIS A 38 0.33 5.19 1.86
N VAL A 39 -0.81 4.53 2.11
CA VAL A 39 -0.87 3.09 2.32
C VAL A 39 -0.48 2.50 0.98
N TYR A 40 0.82 2.37 0.76
CA TYR A 40 1.35 1.54 -0.29
C TYR A 40 0.83 0.13 0.03
N PRO A 41 -0.06 -0.46 -0.79
CA PRO A 41 -0.18 -1.90 -0.74
C PRO A 41 1.22 -2.42 -1.09
N PHE A 42 1.83 -3.17 -0.18
CA PHE A 42 3.20 -3.70 -0.24
C PHE A 42 3.51 -4.50 -1.54
N PHE A 43 2.55 -4.65 -2.45
CA PHE A 43 2.63 -5.42 -3.70
C PHE A 43 2.17 -4.68 -4.96
N LYS A 44 2.00 -3.34 -4.96
CA LYS A 44 1.81 -2.63 -6.24
C LYS A 44 3.17 -2.54 -6.96
N LEU A 45 3.43 -3.48 -7.85
CA LEU A 45 4.47 -3.31 -8.87
C LEU A 45 4.06 -2.10 -9.72
N GLU A 46 4.87 -1.03 -9.73
CA GLU A 46 4.61 0.12 -10.60
C GLU A 46 4.74 -0.32 -12.07
N THR A 47 3.61 -0.49 -12.76
CA THR A 47 3.55 -0.81 -14.20
C THR A 47 3.71 0.42 -15.09
N GLY A 48 4.19 1.55 -14.57
CA GLY A 48 3.98 2.88 -15.17
C GLY A 48 5.20 3.69 -15.56
N ARG A 49 6.44 3.21 -15.33
CA ARG A 49 7.63 3.95 -15.79
C ARG A 49 8.21 3.23 -16.99
N LYS A 50 8.28 3.91 -18.14
CA LYS A 50 9.16 3.53 -19.24
C LYS A 50 10.60 3.67 -18.76
N LYS A 51 11.05 2.74 -17.90
CA LYS A 51 12.47 2.50 -17.68
C LYS A 51 13.03 2.13 -19.03
N THR A 52 14.10 2.79 -19.45
CA THR A 52 14.96 2.30 -20.52
C THR A 52 15.25 0.84 -20.19
N ARG A 53 14.65 -0.07 -20.97
CA ARG A 53 14.75 -1.51 -20.71
C ARG A 53 16.23 -1.85 -20.72
N ASP A 54 16.71 -2.48 -19.64
CA ASP A 54 18.13 -2.82 -19.51
C ASP A 54 18.51 -3.65 -20.76
N PRO A 55 19.50 -3.20 -21.57
CA PRO A 55 19.88 -3.90 -22.78
C PRO A 55 20.32 -5.35 -22.49
N ARG A 56 20.82 -5.65 -21.28
CA ARG A 56 21.22 -7.00 -20.87
C ARG A 56 20.04 -7.97 -20.75
N LEU A 57 18.81 -7.48 -20.60
CA LEU A 57 17.62 -8.34 -20.65
C LEU A 57 17.40 -8.93 -22.06
N GLN A 58 18.04 -8.38 -23.09
CA GLN A 58 18.04 -8.96 -24.42
C GLN A 58 18.88 -10.25 -24.46
N GLU A 59 19.98 -10.33 -23.71
CA GLU A 59 20.82 -11.53 -23.61
C GLU A 59 20.01 -12.74 -23.13
N LEU A 60 19.11 -12.55 -22.16
CA LEU A 60 18.22 -13.62 -21.68
C LEU A 60 17.31 -14.14 -22.80
N ARG A 61 16.85 -13.26 -23.69
CA ARG A 61 16.03 -13.67 -24.84
C ARG A 61 16.85 -14.43 -25.87
N ASP A 62 18.06 -13.96 -26.13
CA ASP A 62 18.95 -14.54 -27.13
C ASP A 62 19.41 -15.94 -26.72
N ILE A 63 19.60 -16.18 -25.41
CA ILE A 63 19.90 -17.51 -24.83
C ILE A 63 18.64 -18.42 -24.78
N GLY A 64 17.46 -17.89 -25.11
CA GLY A 64 16.22 -18.66 -25.17
C GLY A 64 15.49 -18.83 -23.84
N ILE A 65 15.76 -17.99 -22.83
CA ILE A 65 15.03 -18.02 -21.55
C ILE A 65 13.55 -17.69 -21.78
N HIS A 66 12.67 -18.48 -21.16
CA HIS A 66 11.23 -18.31 -21.30
C HIS A 66 10.75 -16.92 -20.87
N HIS A 67 9.79 -16.33 -21.61
CA HIS A 67 9.34 -14.96 -21.44
C HIS A 67 8.83 -14.62 -20.02
N THR A 68 8.30 -15.59 -19.27
CA THR A 68 7.91 -15.38 -17.86
C THR A 68 9.11 -15.05 -16.98
N TRP A 69 10.24 -15.74 -17.18
CA TRP A 69 11.48 -15.47 -16.45
C TRP A 69 12.09 -14.13 -16.83
N GLN A 70 11.95 -13.72 -18.10
CA GLN A 70 12.34 -12.36 -18.52
C GLN A 70 11.52 -11.28 -17.78
N LYS A 71 10.21 -11.49 -17.56
CA LYS A 71 9.38 -10.57 -16.74
C LYS A 71 9.83 -10.54 -15.28
N VAL A 72 10.25 -11.68 -14.73
CA VAL A 72 10.82 -11.73 -13.38
C VAL A 72 12.12 -10.91 -13.33
N ALA A 73 13.02 -11.12 -14.30
CA ALA A 73 14.27 -10.38 -14.38
C ALA A 73 14.06 -8.87 -14.52
N ASP A 74 13.07 -8.43 -15.31
CA ASP A 74 12.68 -7.02 -15.44
C ASP A 74 12.14 -6.45 -14.11
N ALA A 75 11.37 -7.25 -13.36
CA ALA A 75 10.80 -6.83 -12.09
C ALA A 75 11.83 -6.69 -10.95
N ILE A 76 12.79 -7.63 -10.87
CA ILE A 76 13.79 -7.67 -9.77
C ILE A 76 15.14 -7.04 -10.16
N GLY A 77 15.37 -6.80 -11.44
CA GLY A 77 16.67 -6.39 -12.00
C GLY A 77 17.50 -7.58 -12.48
N PHE A 78 18.29 -7.36 -13.55
CA PHE A 78 19.12 -8.39 -14.18
C PHE A 78 20.11 -9.06 -13.21
N ASP A 79 20.81 -8.26 -12.40
CA ASP A 79 21.83 -8.79 -11.48
C ASP A 79 21.22 -9.67 -10.38
N ASN A 80 20.08 -9.26 -9.82
CA ASN A 80 19.33 -10.05 -8.83
C ASN A 80 18.79 -11.35 -9.45
N PHE A 81 18.37 -11.30 -10.71
CA PHE A 81 17.97 -12.50 -11.45
C PHE A 81 19.12 -13.48 -11.63
N LEU A 82 20.32 -13.01 -11.99
CA LEU A 82 21.49 -13.89 -12.09
C LEU A 82 21.86 -14.52 -10.75
N VAL A 83 21.82 -13.76 -9.64
CA VAL A 83 22.07 -14.32 -8.31
C VAL A 83 21.05 -15.41 -7.98
N MET A 84 19.76 -15.14 -8.18
CA MET A 84 18.70 -16.14 -7.99
C MET A 84 18.91 -17.37 -8.86
N TRP A 85 19.20 -17.19 -10.15
CA TRP A 85 19.39 -18.28 -11.08
C TRP A 85 20.61 -19.14 -10.68
N ARG A 86 21.73 -18.53 -10.28
CA ARG A 86 22.90 -19.26 -9.78
C ARG A 86 22.60 -20.08 -8.53
N ILE A 87 21.80 -19.55 -7.59
CA ILE A 87 21.40 -20.29 -6.39
C ILE A 87 20.55 -21.51 -6.77
N LEU A 88 19.61 -21.34 -7.70
CA LEU A 88 18.77 -22.45 -8.14
C LEU A 88 19.56 -23.49 -8.95
N ASP A 89 20.50 -23.06 -9.78
CA ASP A 89 21.35 -23.92 -10.61
C ASP A 89 22.40 -24.68 -9.78
N ALA A 90 22.82 -24.17 -8.63
CA ALA A 90 23.72 -24.89 -7.72
C ALA A 90 23.05 -26.10 -7.02
N GLU A 91 21.72 -26.15 -7.00
CA GLU A 91 20.97 -27.21 -6.33
C GLU A 91 20.72 -28.39 -7.30
N GLU A 92 21.55 -29.42 -7.20
CA GLU A 92 21.46 -30.62 -8.06
C GLU A 92 20.10 -31.30 -8.01
N SER A 93 19.39 -31.23 -6.87
CA SER A 93 18.06 -31.82 -6.73
C SER A 93 17.01 -31.20 -7.66
N LEU A 94 17.28 -30.00 -8.20
CA LEU A 94 16.43 -29.31 -9.16
C LEU A 94 16.82 -29.59 -10.62
N HIS A 95 17.91 -30.31 -10.86
CA HIS A 95 18.35 -30.63 -12.22
C HIS A 95 17.52 -31.75 -12.81
N ASN A 96 17.06 -31.55 -14.04
CA ASN A 96 16.41 -32.58 -14.84
C ASN A 96 17.25 -32.83 -16.08
N GLU A 97 17.75 -34.05 -16.22
CA GLU A 97 18.68 -34.51 -17.27
C GLU A 97 18.26 -34.13 -18.70
N ARG A 98 16.95 -33.94 -18.96
CA ARG A 98 16.42 -33.62 -20.29
C ARG A 98 15.87 -32.21 -20.44
N LYS A 99 15.56 -31.53 -19.33
CA LYS A 99 14.73 -30.31 -19.34
C LYS A 99 15.39 -29.11 -18.64
N GLY A 100 16.63 -29.27 -18.18
CA GLY A 100 17.33 -28.25 -17.41
C GLY A 100 16.76 -28.15 -15.99
N LEU A 101 16.66 -26.94 -15.45
CA LEU A 101 16.18 -26.71 -14.09
C LEU A 101 14.66 -26.92 -13.96
N ALA A 102 14.24 -27.90 -13.16
CA ALA A 102 12.85 -28.24 -12.92
C ALA A 102 12.53 -28.31 -11.42
N PHE A 103 11.69 -27.40 -10.94
CA PHE A 103 11.26 -27.38 -9.55
C PHE A 103 9.79 -27.01 -9.42
N THR A 104 9.15 -27.49 -8.35
CA THR A 104 7.75 -27.18 -8.05
C THR A 104 7.66 -26.04 -7.05
N LEU A 105 7.43 -24.83 -7.54
CA LEU A 105 7.12 -23.69 -6.67
C LEU A 105 5.64 -23.71 -6.28
N ARG A 106 5.34 -23.57 -4.98
CA ARG A 106 3.96 -23.42 -4.53
C ARG A 106 3.34 -22.19 -5.19
N ARG A 107 2.07 -22.32 -5.61
CA ARG A 107 1.31 -21.20 -6.18
C ARG A 107 1.38 -19.99 -5.24
N TYR A 108 1.53 -18.78 -5.80
CA TYR A 108 1.60 -17.52 -5.04
C TYR A 108 0.46 -17.34 -4.03
N ARG A 109 -0.74 -17.83 -4.34
CA ARG A 109 -1.90 -17.87 -3.43
C ARG A 109 -1.61 -18.55 -2.08
N SER A 110 -0.67 -19.48 -2.05
CA SER A 110 -0.23 -20.17 -0.82
C SER A 110 0.51 -19.21 0.10
N TYR A 111 1.40 -18.38 -0.47
CA TYR A 111 2.09 -17.32 0.27
C TYR A 111 1.12 -16.24 0.74
N GLN A 112 0.17 -15.82 -0.10
CA GLN A 112 -0.88 -14.88 0.31
C GLN A 112 -1.69 -15.41 1.50
N ARG A 113 -2.13 -16.68 1.43
CA ARG A 113 -2.81 -17.34 2.55
C ARG A 113 -1.95 -17.38 3.81
N TYR A 114 -0.67 -17.70 3.67
CA TYR A 114 0.27 -17.71 4.80
C TYR A 114 0.40 -16.32 5.46
N GLN A 115 0.61 -15.27 4.66
CA GLN A 115 0.69 -13.89 5.17
C GLN A 115 -0.61 -13.45 5.85
N ARG A 116 -1.76 -13.78 5.25
CA ARG A 116 -3.08 -13.52 5.83
C ARG A 116 -3.24 -14.22 7.18
N ASP A 117 -2.95 -15.52 7.25
CA ASP A 117 -3.10 -16.30 8.47
C ASP A 117 -2.17 -15.79 9.58
N ARG A 118 -0.93 -15.42 9.23
CA ARG A 118 0.05 -14.80 10.14
C ARG A 118 -0.46 -13.44 10.66
N LEU A 119 -1.05 -12.62 9.80
CA LEU A 119 -1.63 -11.34 10.21
C LEU A 119 -2.84 -11.54 11.14
N ILE A 120 -3.72 -12.51 10.84
CA ILE A 120 -4.86 -12.86 11.70
C ILE A 120 -4.37 -13.22 13.11
N ALA A 121 -3.38 -14.11 13.21
CA ALA A 121 -2.81 -14.52 14.50
C ALA A 121 -2.19 -13.32 15.25
N ALA A 122 -1.44 -12.47 14.54
CA ALA A 122 -0.85 -11.28 15.15
C ALA A 122 -1.90 -10.27 15.65
N LEU A 123 -3.04 -10.13 14.97
CA LEU A 123 -4.13 -9.25 15.41
C LEU A 123 -4.94 -9.86 16.56
N GLU A 124 -5.13 -11.18 16.56
CA GLU A 124 -5.80 -11.88 17.67
C GLU A 124 -4.98 -11.81 18.96
N LYS A 125 -3.65 -11.98 18.88
CA LYS A 125 -2.72 -11.77 20.00
C LYS A 125 -2.76 -10.35 20.57
N LYS A 126 -3.14 -9.37 19.75
CA LYS A 126 -3.37 -7.97 20.18
C LYS A 126 -4.77 -7.74 20.78
N GLY A 127 -5.57 -8.79 20.96
CA GLY A 127 -6.91 -8.73 21.56
C GLY A 127 -7.98 -8.17 20.63
N LEU A 128 -7.75 -8.10 19.31
CA LEU A 128 -8.76 -7.58 18.40
C LEU A 128 -9.93 -8.55 18.22
N THR A 129 -11.13 -7.97 18.13
CA THR A 129 -12.34 -8.72 17.77
C THR A 129 -12.32 -9.13 16.29
N ARG A 130 -13.06 -10.18 15.95
CA ARG A 130 -13.12 -10.72 14.57
C ARG A 130 -13.56 -9.68 13.54
N LEU A 131 -14.50 -8.80 13.91
CA LEU A 131 -14.96 -7.72 13.03
C LEU A 131 -13.83 -6.72 12.73
N GLN A 132 -13.06 -6.34 13.74
CA GLN A 132 -11.91 -5.45 13.59
C GLN A 132 -10.77 -6.12 12.78
N ILE A 133 -10.54 -7.42 12.98
CA ILE A 133 -9.57 -8.21 12.19
C ILE A 133 -9.96 -8.19 10.71
N LYS A 134 -11.23 -8.45 10.40
CA LYS A 134 -11.75 -8.45 9.02
C LYS A 134 -11.58 -7.10 8.34
N LYS A 135 -11.89 -6.00 9.06
CA LYS A 135 -11.67 -4.63 8.57
C LYS A 135 -10.19 -4.37 8.27
N ARG A 136 -9.29 -4.69 9.21
CA ARG A 136 -7.85 -4.50 9.02
C ARG A 136 -7.25 -5.33 7.89
N ILE A 137 -7.74 -6.55 7.66
CA ILE A 137 -7.26 -7.38 6.55
C ILE A 137 -7.73 -6.80 5.21
N ALA A 138 -8.97 -6.33 5.14
CA ALA A 138 -9.47 -5.66 3.95
C ALA A 138 -8.67 -4.39 3.63
N GLU A 139 -8.26 -3.63 4.64
CA GLU A 139 -7.45 -2.41 4.49
C GLU A 139 -5.98 -2.72 4.13
N GLY A 140 -5.34 -3.67 4.84
CA GLY A 140 -3.90 -3.92 4.70
C GLY A 140 -3.51 -4.86 3.55
N LEU A 141 -4.32 -5.89 3.29
CA LEU A 141 -4.05 -6.89 2.25
C LEU A 141 -4.95 -6.74 1.01
N CYS A 142 -5.95 -5.85 1.06
CA CYS A 142 -6.97 -5.71 0.01
C CYS A 142 -7.71 -7.03 -0.32
N GLU A 143 -7.76 -7.96 0.63
CA GLU A 143 -8.40 -9.27 0.45
C GLU A 143 -9.72 -9.36 1.24
N LYS A 144 -10.78 -9.88 0.61
CA LYS A 144 -12.03 -10.21 1.30
C LYS A 144 -11.89 -11.55 2.03
N VAL A 145 -12.00 -11.52 3.35
CA VAL A 145 -11.88 -12.73 4.19
C VAL A 145 -13.21 -13.05 4.86
N TRP A 146 -13.60 -14.32 4.78
CA TRP A 146 -14.78 -14.85 5.47
C TRP A 146 -14.44 -15.23 6.91
N ASP A 147 -15.42 -15.11 7.81
CA ASP A 147 -15.24 -15.35 9.25
C ASP A 147 -14.77 -16.79 9.54
N SER A 148 -15.18 -17.74 8.71
CA SER A 148 -14.73 -19.15 8.75
C SER A 148 -13.24 -19.33 8.45
N SER A 149 -12.61 -18.41 7.72
CA SER A 149 -11.17 -18.42 7.48
C SER A 149 -10.41 -17.88 8.68
N ILE A 150 -10.97 -16.88 9.38
CA ILE A 150 -10.38 -16.29 10.59
C ILE A 150 -10.35 -17.34 11.71
N THR A 151 -11.46 -18.05 11.92
CA THR A 151 -11.53 -19.10 12.95
C THR A 151 -10.55 -20.24 12.66
N LYS A 152 -10.42 -20.66 11.40
CA LYS A 152 -9.44 -21.69 10.99
C LYS A 152 -8.00 -21.23 11.22
N ALA A 153 -7.67 -19.98 10.88
CA ALA A 153 -6.33 -19.44 11.08
C ALA A 153 -5.98 -19.36 12.59
N ILE A 154 -6.89 -18.87 13.43
CA ILE A 154 -6.69 -18.82 14.89
C ILE A 154 -6.52 -20.22 15.47
N LYS A 155 -7.36 -21.19 15.05
CA LYS A 155 -7.23 -22.57 15.52
C LYS A 155 -5.87 -23.17 15.14
N LYS A 156 -5.38 -22.87 13.93
CA LYS A 156 -4.10 -23.36 13.44
C LYS A 156 -2.90 -22.77 14.18
N ASP A 157 -2.95 -21.52 14.64
CA ASP A 157 -1.85 -20.89 15.40
C ASP A 157 -1.74 -21.40 16.84
N ARG A 158 -2.82 -21.95 17.40
CA ARG A 158 -2.88 -22.49 18.77
C ARG A 158 -2.41 -23.95 18.88
N VAL A 159 -2.18 -24.63 17.76
CA VAL A 159 -1.66 -26.00 17.67
C VAL A 159 -0.16 -25.92 17.42
#